data_AF-A0A183Q8M1-F1
#
_entry.id   AF-A0A183Q8M1-F1
#
_cell.length_a   1.000
_cell.length_b   1.000
_cell.length_c   1.000
_cell.angle_alpha   90.00
_cell.angle_beta   90.00
_cell.angle_gamma   90.00
#
_symmetry.space_group_name_H-M   'P 1'
#
loop_
_entity.id
_entity.type
_entity.pdbx_description
1 polymer ?
#
loop_
_entity_poly.entity_id
_entity_poly.type
_entity_poly.pdbx_seq_one_letter_code
_entity_poly.pdbx_strand_id
1 'polypeptide(L)' 'MSQKYLEAEMELFAKQAKEVDIIITSALIPGKPAPKLITKVSVFH' A
#
# COMPACT_ATOMS: atom_id res chain seq x y z
N MET A 1 3.78 -4.53 14.00
CA MET A 1 2.94 -5.13 12.94
C MET A 1 3.46 -6.53 12.68
N SER A 2 2.59 -7.53 12.68
CA SER A 2 2.99 -8.89 12.34
C SER A 2 3.17 -9.01 10.82
N GLN A 3 4.02 -9.92 10.39
CA GLN A 3 4.30 -10.15 8.97
C GLN A 3 3.03 -10.55 8.20
N LYS A 4 2.19 -11.41 8.81
CA LYS A 4 0.90 -11.84 8.27
C LYS A 4 -0.08 -10.68 8.06
N TYR A 5 -0.06 -9.67 8.94
CA TYR A 5 -0.92 -8.50 8.77
C TYR A 5 -0.47 -7.65 7.58
N LEU A 6 0.85 -7.47 7.43
CA LEU A 6 1.41 -6.71 6.32
C LEU A 6 1.10 -7.36 4.97
N GLU A 7 1.19 -8.69 4.88
CA GLU A 7 0.87 -9.43 3.64
C GLU A 7 -0.62 -9.29 3.26
N ALA A 8 -1.53 -9.45 4.21
CA ALA A 8 -2.97 -9.29 3.97
C ALA A 8 -3.33 -7.85 3.58
N GLU A 9 -2.67 -6.87 4.21
CA GLU A 9 -2.86 -5.45 3.90
C GLU A 9 -2.38 -5.10 2.48
N MET A 10 -1.23 -5.64 2.05
CA MET A 10 -0.73 -5.43 0.68
C MET A 10 -1.63 -6.09 -0.38
N GLU A 11 -2.19 -7.28 -0.09
CA GLU A 11 -3.15 -7.93 -0.98
C GLU A 11 -4.44 -7.10 -1.10
N LEU A 12 -4.91 -6.53 0.00
CA LEU A 12 -6.07 -5.64 0.02
C LEU A 12 -5.84 -4.38 -0.82
N PHE A 13 -4.68 -3.73 -0.67
CA PHE A 13 -4.33 -2.54 -1.46
C PHE A 13 -4.26 -2.85 -2.96
N ALA A 14 -3.69 -3.99 -3.33
CA ALA A 14 -3.61 -4.40 -4.73
C ALA A 14 -4.99 -4.70 -5.36
N LYS A 15 -5.96 -5.19 -4.57
CA LYS A 15 -7.35 -5.37 -5.02
C LYS A 15 -8.03 -4.03 -5.20
N GLN A 16 -7.95 -3.15 -4.20
CA GLN A 16 -8.62 -1.84 -4.24
C GLN A 16 -8.04 -0.92 -5.31
N ALA A 17 -6.73 -0.96 -5.55
CA ALA A 17 -6.06 -0.14 -6.57
C ALA A 17 -6.55 -0.42 -8.01
N LYS A 18 -7.26 -1.52 -8.26
CA LYS A 18 -7.87 -1.81 -9.56
C LYS A 18 -9.22 -1.12 -9.78
N GLU A 19 -9.85 -0.67 -8.69
CA GLU A 19 -11.22 -0.16 -8.71
C GLU A 19 -11.29 1.36 -8.49
N VAL A 20 -10.19 1.98 -8.07
CA VAL A 20 -10.15 3.40 -7.70
C VAL A 20 -9.15 4.17 -8.56
N ASP A 21 -9.52 5.39 -8.94
CA ASP A 21 -8.68 6.25 -9.77
C ASP A 21 -7.59 6.98 -8.99
N ILE A 22 -7.85 7.27 -7.70
CA ILE A 22 -6.96 8.08 -6.85
C ILE A 22 -6.71 7.35 -5.54
N ILE A 23 -5.43 7.18 -5.20
CA ILE A 23 -4.96 6.62 -3.93
C ILE A 23 -4.14 7.69 -3.22
N ILE A 24 -4.52 8.05 -1.99
CA ILE A 24 -3.78 8.97 -1.13
C ILE A 24 -3.16 8.17 0.02
N THR A 25 -1.83 8.14 0.10
CA THR A 25 -1.10 7.49 1.20
C THR A 25 -0.60 8.51 2.21
N SER A 26 -0.89 8.29 3.50
CA SER A 26 -0.41 9.15 4.60
C SER A 26 0.40 8.38 5.65
N ALA A 27 0.69 7.09 5.41
CA ALA A 27 1.44 6.27 6.35
C ALA A 27 2.89 6.77 6.50
N LEU A 28 3.20 7.34 7.66
CA LEU A 28 4.53 7.82 8.01
C LEU A 28 4.81 7.54 9.49
N ILE A 29 6.02 7.08 9.78
CA ILE A 29 6.53 6.99 11.15
C ILE A 29 7.69 7.98 11.27
N PRO A 30 7.62 8.97 12.18
CA PRO A 30 8.70 9.94 12.37
C PRO A 30 10.05 9.25 12.60
N GLY A 31 11.08 9.73 11.90
CA GLY A 31 12.44 9.16 12.00
C GLY A 31 12.64 7.83 11.27
N LYS A 32 11.63 7.32 10.55
CA LYS A 32 11.77 6.13 9.69
C LYS A 32 11.37 6.46 8.25
N PRO A 33 11.95 5.79 7.25
CA PRO A 33 11.49 5.91 5.88
C PRO A 33 10.01 5.52 5.79
N ALA A 34 9.26 6.21 4.94
CA ALA A 34 7.88 5.85 4.66
C ALA A 34 7.82 4.41 4.07
N PRO A 35 6.83 3.61 4.48
CA PRO A 35 6.67 2.26 3.97
C PRO A 35 6.25 2.27 2.49
N LYS A 36 6.73 1.28 1.74
CA LYS A 36 6.33 1.08 0.33
C LYS A 36 5.03 0.29 0.28
N LEU A 37 3.89 0.99 0.31
CA LEU A 37 2.56 0.38 0.31
C LEU A 37 1.99 0.13 -1.09
N ILE A 38 2.40 0.94 -2.08
CA ILE A 38 1.92 0.85 -3.46
C ILE A 38 3.12 0.59 -4.38
N THR A 39 3.02 -0.41 -5.26
CA THR A 39 4.08 -0.76 -6.22
C THR A 39 3.67 -0.42 -7.64
N LYS A 40 4.65 -0.26 -8.55
CA LYS A 40 4.37 0.00 -9.98
C LYS A 40 3.51 -1.08 -10.65
N VAL A 41 3.54 -2.30 -10.13
CA VAL A 41 2.70 -3.41 -10.61
C VAL A 41 1.24 -3.25 -10.15
N SER A 42 1.03 -2.55 -9.03
CA SER A 42 -0.29 -2.29 -8.44
C SER A 42 -0.99 -1.08 -9.06
N VAL A 43 -0.28 -0.21 -9.79
CA VAL A 43 -0.84 0.98 -10.44
C VAL A 43 -0.85 0.72 -11.95
N PHE A 44 -2.04 0.51 -12.52
CA PHE A 44 -2.20 0.41 -13.96
C PHE A 44 -2.24 1.82 -14.57
N HIS A 45 -1.63 1.97 -15.75
CA HIS A 45 -1.69 3.18 -16.57
C HIS A 45 -2.74 3.01 -17.65
#